data_AF-A0A832YSN0-F1
#
_entry.id   AF-A0A832YSN0-F1
#
_cell.length_a   1.000
_cell.length_b   1.000
_cell.length_c   1.000
_cell.angle_alpha   90.00
_cell.angle_beta   90.00
_cell.angle_gamma   90.00
#
_symmetry.space_group_name_H-M   'P 1'
#
loop_
_entity.id
_entity.type
_entity.pdbx_description
1 polymer ?
#
loop_
_entity_poly.entity_id
_entity_poly.type
_entity_poly.pdbx_seq_one_letter_code
_entity_poly.pdbx_strand_id
1 'polypeptide(L)'
;MDLRCPIVCVLGHVDHGKTSLLDKIRKTKVTKREAGGITQHIGASEIPTEVIKKVSKDLLGILKADLKIPGILVIDTPGHEAFTSLRKRGGALADIAILVVDINEGFKPQTIEAINILKQNKTPFVVAANKLDLIPGWDSKNKPFVLNFNETSQHPNALTEFEIKLYENIIKPLNTMGFDADLFMRVKDITKTVCIIPVSAHTGEGIPDLLVMIAGLAQKFLEKNLKLDVKGPAKGTVLEVKEEKGLGKTIDAIIYDGVAKRGDYIVLGNPDGVVVSRIKALLKPKPLDEMRDPRDKFKSVNKVSAASGVKISAPDFDKVIAGSPFRIVPKDKIEEAKREIIEEIEEAAIPIDEEGIIIKADTMGSLEALANELRKRGVKIKKAEVGDVSKKDIIEAHSYGTSNPLYSVILVFNSKILPDAKAEMEKYNVKVIEGNIIYKIVEDYEEWVKEVEESLKSDEFNKLTKPAIIKILPNCLFRSSKPAICGVEVVYGTLKVKSYLMREDGKRIGYVKEIKNHEQENIKEAKVGMQVPISIEGNVVLGKHVKENDILYIDIPENEVRMLIHQYNDRLRGDEREALERFIELKRKLENNMFWGI
;
A
#
# COMPACT_ATOMS: atom_id res chain seq x y z
N MET A 1 5.79 -40.28 -6.68
CA MET A 1 5.43 -38.92 -7.13
C MET A 1 6.59 -38.05 -6.74
N ASP A 2 7.15 -37.32 -7.70
CA ASP A 2 8.34 -36.51 -7.44
C ASP A 2 7.93 -35.15 -6.87
N LEU A 3 8.59 -34.75 -5.79
CA LEU A 3 8.43 -33.43 -5.19
C LEU A 3 9.49 -32.49 -5.77
N ARG A 4 9.11 -31.24 -6.04
CA ARG A 4 10.08 -30.18 -6.35
C ARG A 4 10.68 -29.58 -5.08
N CYS A 5 11.78 -28.84 -5.23
CA CYS A 5 12.28 -27.98 -4.17
C CYS A 5 11.21 -26.92 -3.81
N PRO A 6 10.88 -26.71 -2.52
CA PRO A 6 10.22 -25.49 -2.11
C PRO A 6 11.06 -24.27 -2.45
N ILE A 7 10.38 -23.23 -2.92
CA ILE A 7 10.93 -21.92 -3.21
C ILE A 7 10.88 -21.11 -1.90
N VAL A 8 12.06 -20.79 -1.38
CA VAL A 8 12.24 -20.09 -0.11
C VAL A 8 12.73 -18.68 -0.38
N CYS A 9 11.92 -17.68 -0.07
CA CYS A 9 12.35 -16.28 -0.19
C CYS A 9 12.96 -15.77 1.11
N VAL A 10 14.12 -15.11 1.03
CA VAL A 10 14.75 -14.48 2.21
C VAL A 10 14.51 -12.99 2.19
N LEU A 11 13.85 -12.48 3.22
CA LEU A 11 13.41 -11.09 3.38
C LEU A 11 14.00 -10.48 4.65
N GLY A 12 13.96 -9.15 4.78
CA GLY A 12 14.48 -8.43 5.95
C GLY A 12 15.16 -7.12 5.58
N HIS A 13 15.44 -6.29 6.59
CA HIS A 13 16.07 -4.98 6.43
C HIS A 13 17.51 -5.06 5.90
N VAL A 14 18.01 -3.93 5.40
CA VAL A 14 19.44 -3.74 5.08
C VAL A 14 20.26 -4.08 6.33
N ASP A 15 21.42 -4.71 6.14
CA ASP A 15 22.36 -5.06 7.23
C ASP A 15 21.87 -6.00 8.35
N HIS A 16 20.62 -6.49 8.28
CA HIS A 16 20.15 -7.60 9.15
C HIS A 16 20.80 -8.94 8.79
N GLY A 17 21.57 -9.01 7.69
CA GLY A 17 22.43 -10.15 7.38
C GLY A 17 21.80 -11.26 6.53
N LYS A 18 20.80 -10.96 5.69
CA LYS A 18 20.21 -11.90 4.70
C LYS A 18 21.29 -12.61 3.86
N THR A 19 22.12 -11.83 3.18
CA THR A 19 23.16 -12.34 2.29
C THR A 19 24.26 -13.07 3.08
N SER A 20 24.61 -12.57 4.27
CA SER A 20 25.58 -13.23 5.16
C SER A 20 25.08 -14.60 5.63
N LEU A 21 23.79 -14.71 5.95
CA LEU A 21 23.16 -15.98 6.32
C LEU A 21 23.24 -16.98 5.17
N LEU A 22 22.92 -16.55 3.95
CA LEU A 22 23.01 -17.38 2.76
C LEU A 22 24.44 -17.76 2.40
N ASP A 23 25.39 -16.82 2.50
CA ASP A 23 26.80 -17.07 2.30
C ASP A 23 27.34 -18.12 3.27
N LYS A 24 26.89 -18.08 4.54
CA LYS A 24 27.27 -19.07 5.55
C LYS A 24 26.74 -20.47 5.21
N ILE A 25 25.50 -20.56 4.70
CA ILE A 25 24.90 -21.83 4.25
C ILE A 25 25.63 -22.38 3.02
N ARG A 26 25.93 -21.53 2.04
CA ARG A 26 26.62 -21.90 0.79
C ARG A 26 28.12 -22.14 0.95
N LYS A 27 28.73 -21.64 2.04
CA LYS A 27 30.19 -21.50 2.22
C LYS A 27 30.83 -20.59 1.16
N THR A 28 30.10 -19.59 0.69
CA THR A 28 30.53 -18.58 -0.29
C THR A 28 30.81 -17.23 0.39
N LYS A 29 31.31 -16.25 -0.37
CA LYS A 29 31.49 -14.85 0.08
C LYS A 29 31.00 -13.89 -1.01
N VAL A 30 29.69 -13.87 -1.25
CA VAL A 30 29.04 -12.99 -2.24
C VAL A 30 29.04 -11.53 -1.75
N THR A 31 28.73 -11.31 -0.47
CA THR A 31 28.69 -9.97 0.18
C THR A 31 29.93 -9.11 -0.05
N LYS A 32 31.13 -9.69 0.02
CA LYS A 32 32.40 -8.96 -0.18
C LYS A 32 32.66 -8.50 -1.62
N ARG A 33 31.86 -8.96 -2.58
CA ARG A 33 32.09 -8.74 -4.02
C ARG A 33 31.12 -7.73 -4.64
N GLU A 34 30.03 -7.38 -3.95
CA GLU A 34 29.09 -6.36 -4.40
C GLU A 34 29.56 -4.95 -4.01
N ALA A 35 29.31 -3.99 -4.90
CA ALA A 35 29.65 -2.58 -4.65
C ALA A 35 28.91 -2.10 -3.39
N GLY A 36 29.67 -1.59 -2.41
CA GLY A 36 29.13 -1.13 -1.14
C GLY A 36 28.72 -2.24 -0.15
N GLY A 37 28.97 -3.52 -0.46
CA GLY A 37 28.65 -4.64 0.44
C GLY A 37 27.16 -5.00 0.55
N ILE A 38 26.32 -4.51 -0.37
CA ILE A 38 24.86 -4.70 -0.37
C ILE A 38 24.35 -5.49 -1.58
N THR A 39 23.34 -6.34 -1.38
CA THR A 39 22.62 -7.04 -2.45
C THR A 39 21.80 -6.07 -3.30
N GLN A 40 22.05 -6.03 -4.61
CA GLN A 40 21.35 -5.16 -5.56
C GLN A 40 20.50 -5.91 -6.62
N HIS A 41 20.67 -7.22 -6.76
CA HIS A 41 19.94 -8.05 -7.73
C HIS A 41 19.32 -9.27 -7.04
N ILE A 42 18.21 -9.80 -7.59
CA ILE A 42 17.73 -11.12 -7.15
C ILE A 42 18.73 -12.18 -7.60
N GLY A 43 19.07 -13.09 -6.69
CA GLY A 43 19.74 -14.33 -7.05
C GLY A 43 18.98 -15.55 -6.55
N ALA A 44 19.22 -16.68 -7.20
CA ALA A 44 18.64 -17.95 -6.83
C ALA A 44 19.74 -18.98 -6.61
N SER A 45 19.64 -19.74 -5.52
CA SER A 45 20.60 -20.78 -5.12
C SER A 45 19.87 -22.04 -4.70
N GLU A 46 20.25 -23.18 -5.28
CA GLU A 46 19.75 -24.48 -4.87
C GLU A 46 20.64 -25.07 -3.76
N ILE A 47 20.01 -25.44 -2.64
CA ILE A 47 20.66 -26.13 -1.52
C ILE A 47 20.10 -27.56 -1.49
N PRO A 48 20.87 -28.57 -1.95
CA PRO A 48 20.42 -29.96 -1.97
C PRO A 48 20.16 -30.51 -0.57
N THR A 49 19.22 -31.46 -0.45
CA THR A 49 18.92 -32.12 0.84
C THR A 49 20.14 -32.80 1.46
N GLU A 50 21.08 -33.31 0.66
CA GLU A 50 22.33 -33.87 1.18
C GLU A 50 23.16 -32.84 1.97
N VAL A 51 23.14 -31.58 1.52
CA VAL A 51 23.81 -30.48 2.22
C VAL A 51 23.07 -30.15 3.51
N ILE A 52 21.74 -30.10 3.48
CA ILE A 52 20.90 -29.88 4.68
C ILE A 52 21.15 -30.99 5.71
N LYS A 53 21.11 -32.26 5.29
CA LYS A 53 21.39 -33.42 6.15
C LYS A 53 22.79 -33.38 6.75
N LYS A 54 23.79 -32.95 5.99
CA LYS A 54 25.16 -32.80 6.48
C LYS A 54 25.32 -31.68 7.51
N VAL A 55 24.69 -30.53 7.28
CA VAL A 55 24.74 -29.37 8.19
C VAL A 55 23.95 -29.64 9.47
N SER A 56 22.83 -30.37 9.36
CA SER A 56 21.91 -30.62 10.48
C SER A 56 21.99 -32.03 11.04
N LYS A 57 23.12 -32.73 10.86
CA LYS A 57 23.30 -34.15 11.23
C LYS A 57 22.94 -34.42 12.69
N ASP A 58 23.46 -33.59 13.60
CA ASP A 58 23.27 -33.76 15.05
C ASP A 58 21.80 -33.56 15.45
N LEU A 59 21.12 -32.59 14.82
CA LEU A 59 19.72 -32.28 15.09
C LEU A 59 18.76 -33.33 14.49
N LEU A 60 19.02 -33.79 13.26
CA LEU A 60 18.17 -34.78 12.58
C LEU A 60 18.20 -36.14 13.29
N GLY A 61 19.35 -36.53 13.86
CA GLY A 61 19.47 -37.75 14.67
C GLY A 61 18.58 -37.71 15.92
N ILE A 62 18.51 -36.57 16.58
CA ILE A 62 17.68 -36.35 17.78
C ILE A 62 16.20 -36.35 17.42
N LEU A 63 15.83 -35.63 16.35
CA LEU A 63 14.43 -35.49 15.93
C LEU A 63 13.88 -36.73 15.20
N LYS A 64 14.74 -37.68 14.81
CA LYS A 64 14.41 -38.82 13.94
C LYS A 64 13.63 -38.39 12.68
N ALA A 65 13.93 -37.21 12.17
CA ALA A 65 13.22 -36.60 11.06
C ALA A 65 13.81 -37.07 9.72
N ASP A 66 12.93 -37.47 8.79
CA ASP A 66 13.32 -37.82 7.42
C ASP A 66 12.87 -36.71 6.44
N LEU A 67 13.84 -36.19 5.69
CA LEU A 67 13.63 -35.17 4.66
C LEU A 67 13.48 -35.87 3.30
N LYS A 68 12.26 -35.81 2.76
CA LYS A 68 11.85 -36.39 1.47
C LYS A 68 11.94 -35.41 0.31
N ILE A 69 11.99 -34.10 0.60
CA ILE A 69 12.17 -33.07 -0.43
C ILE A 69 13.58 -33.18 -1.06
N PRO A 70 13.77 -32.82 -2.34
CA PRO A 70 15.08 -32.89 -3.01
C PRO A 70 16.09 -31.84 -2.55
N GLY A 71 15.61 -30.73 -1.97
CA GLY A 71 16.41 -29.62 -1.47
C GLY A 71 15.51 -28.41 -1.25
N ILE A 72 16.11 -27.22 -1.16
CA ILE A 72 15.39 -25.94 -1.15
C ILE A 72 15.97 -25.02 -2.24
N LEU A 73 15.12 -24.26 -2.94
CA LEU A 73 15.54 -23.20 -3.86
C LEU A 73 15.40 -21.87 -3.12
N VAL A 74 16.52 -21.23 -2.81
CA VAL A 74 16.50 -19.96 -2.09
C VAL A 74 16.57 -18.80 -3.07
N ILE A 75 15.63 -17.86 -2.96
CA ILE A 75 15.64 -16.57 -3.63
C ILE A 75 16.22 -15.55 -2.64
N ASP A 76 17.42 -15.02 -2.94
CA ASP A 76 18.00 -13.90 -2.21
C ASP A 76 17.41 -12.60 -2.73
N THR A 77 16.76 -11.85 -1.85
CA THR A 77 16.17 -10.55 -2.21
C THR A 77 17.00 -9.38 -1.67
N PRO A 78 17.17 -8.31 -2.46
CA PRO A 78 17.82 -7.10 -1.99
C PRO A 78 17.06 -6.46 -0.83
N GLY A 79 17.81 -5.93 0.13
CA GLY A 79 17.26 -5.30 1.34
C GLY A 79 16.91 -3.82 1.21
N HIS A 80 17.46 -3.13 0.20
CA HIS A 80 17.31 -1.68 0.07
C HIS A 80 15.90 -1.31 -0.40
N GLU A 81 15.39 -0.17 0.06
CA GLU A 81 14.04 0.32 -0.22
C GLU A 81 13.74 0.38 -1.72
N ALA A 82 14.70 0.86 -2.51
CA ALA A 82 14.65 0.95 -3.98
C ALA A 82 14.33 -0.38 -4.71
N PHE A 83 14.32 -1.53 -4.02
CA PHE A 83 14.08 -2.84 -4.61
C PHE A 83 12.81 -3.54 -4.09
N THR A 84 11.82 -2.78 -3.63
CA THR A 84 10.52 -3.32 -3.19
C THR A 84 9.86 -4.23 -4.22
N SER A 85 9.92 -3.89 -5.52
CA SER A 85 9.32 -4.72 -6.57
C SER A 85 9.94 -6.13 -6.64
N LEU A 86 11.23 -6.27 -6.32
CA LEU A 86 11.93 -7.55 -6.28
C LEU A 86 11.49 -8.39 -5.06
N ARG A 87 11.29 -7.77 -3.89
CA ARG A 87 10.77 -8.46 -2.69
C ARG A 87 9.34 -8.94 -2.88
N LYS A 88 8.46 -8.13 -3.47
CA LYS A 88 7.08 -8.51 -3.79
C LYS A 88 7.01 -9.74 -4.67
N ARG A 89 7.83 -9.76 -5.73
CA ARG A 89 7.92 -10.90 -6.65
C ARG A 89 8.45 -12.14 -5.97
N GLY A 90 9.56 -12.02 -5.24
CA GLY A 90 10.10 -13.13 -4.45
C GLY A 90 9.08 -13.69 -3.45
N GLY A 91 8.29 -12.84 -2.79
CA GLY A 91 7.24 -13.23 -1.86
C GLY A 91 6.06 -13.95 -2.53
N ALA A 92 5.58 -13.46 -3.68
CA ALA A 92 4.46 -14.08 -4.41
C ALA A 92 4.83 -15.45 -4.99
N LEU A 93 6.09 -15.62 -5.40
CA LEU A 93 6.65 -16.88 -5.90
C LEU A 93 6.98 -17.90 -4.81
N ALA A 94 7.15 -17.44 -3.57
CA ALA A 94 7.65 -18.28 -2.50
C ALA A 94 6.58 -19.22 -1.96
N ASP A 95 6.96 -20.47 -1.78
CA ASP A 95 6.17 -21.43 -1.01
C ASP A 95 6.24 -21.11 0.49
N ILE A 96 7.41 -20.63 0.95
CA ILE A 96 7.68 -20.23 2.33
C ILE A 96 8.76 -19.14 2.38
N ALA A 97 8.76 -18.28 3.40
CA ALA A 97 9.77 -17.24 3.54
C ALA A 97 10.57 -17.32 4.86
N ILE A 98 11.77 -16.76 4.83
CA ILE A 98 12.61 -16.49 5.99
C ILE A 98 12.68 -14.98 6.16
N LEU A 99 12.11 -14.47 7.26
CA LEU A 99 12.24 -13.07 7.64
C LEU A 99 13.45 -12.91 8.56
N VAL A 100 14.52 -12.30 8.07
CA VAL A 100 15.76 -12.06 8.82
C VAL A 100 15.64 -10.75 9.58
N VAL A 101 15.74 -10.85 10.90
CA VAL A 101 15.68 -9.71 11.83
C VAL A 101 16.94 -9.71 12.68
N ASP A 102 17.64 -8.59 12.77
CA ASP A 102 18.70 -8.45 13.76
C ASP A 102 18.07 -8.40 15.16
N ILE A 103 18.41 -9.37 16.01
CA ILE A 103 17.86 -9.46 17.36
C ILE A 103 18.21 -8.24 18.22
N ASN A 104 19.28 -7.52 17.88
CA ASN A 104 19.74 -6.35 18.63
C ASN A 104 19.05 -5.06 18.21
N GLU A 105 18.65 -4.95 16.94
CA GLU A 105 18.02 -3.74 16.39
C GLU A 105 16.49 -3.83 16.26
N GLY A 106 15.96 -5.04 16.14
CA GLY A 106 14.52 -5.29 15.97
C GLY A 106 13.96 -4.87 14.62
N PHE A 107 12.71 -4.44 14.64
CA PHE A 107 11.98 -4.14 13.41
C PHE A 107 12.39 -2.78 12.83
N LYS A 108 12.62 -2.77 11.52
CA LYS A 108 12.95 -1.60 10.72
C LYS A 108 11.93 -1.46 9.57
N PRO A 109 11.87 -0.33 8.86
CA PRO A 109 10.82 -0.09 7.84
C PRO A 109 10.67 -1.22 6.81
N GLN A 110 11.78 -1.77 6.32
CA GLN A 110 11.80 -2.85 5.32
C GLN A 110 11.42 -4.22 5.92
N THR A 111 11.58 -4.41 7.24
CA THR A 111 11.04 -5.58 7.95
C THR A 111 9.52 -5.53 7.95
N ILE A 112 8.95 -4.36 8.28
CA ILE A 112 7.50 -4.12 8.29
C ILE A 112 6.94 -4.29 6.87
N GLU A 113 7.61 -3.72 5.87
CA GLU A 113 7.28 -3.89 4.45
C GLU A 113 7.27 -5.37 4.05
N ALA A 114 8.30 -6.13 4.41
CA ALA A 114 8.38 -7.56 4.11
C ALA A 114 7.23 -8.35 4.73
N ILE A 115 6.88 -8.07 5.99
CA ILE A 115 5.75 -8.73 6.67
C ILE A 115 4.43 -8.43 5.95
N ASN A 116 4.25 -7.18 5.53
CA ASN A 116 3.06 -6.77 4.78
C ASN A 116 2.96 -7.49 3.44
N ILE A 117 4.07 -7.67 2.72
CA ILE A 117 4.13 -8.47 1.49
C ILE A 117 3.72 -9.93 1.77
N LEU A 118 4.25 -10.53 2.84
CA LEU A 118 3.94 -11.92 3.21
C LEU A 118 2.46 -12.08 3.58
N LYS A 119 1.88 -11.13 4.32
CA LYS A 119 0.45 -11.09 4.63
C LYS A 119 -0.41 -11.03 3.37
N GLN A 120 -0.07 -10.15 2.44
CA GLN A 120 -0.80 -9.95 1.18
C GLN A 120 -0.85 -11.24 0.37
N ASN A 121 0.29 -11.92 0.24
CA ASN A 121 0.41 -13.15 -0.54
C ASN A 121 0.01 -14.42 0.24
N LYS A 122 -0.34 -14.29 1.53
CA LYS A 122 -0.59 -15.41 2.45
C LYS A 122 0.57 -16.41 2.47
N THR A 123 1.80 -15.92 2.31
CA THR A 123 3.00 -16.74 2.28
C THR A 123 3.37 -17.11 3.72
N PRO A 124 3.44 -18.40 4.09
CA PRO A 124 3.91 -18.80 5.41
C PRO A 124 5.38 -18.42 5.58
N PHE A 125 5.78 -18.08 6.81
CA PHE A 125 7.15 -17.66 7.07
C PHE A 125 7.62 -18.03 8.48
N VAL A 126 8.94 -18.04 8.65
CA VAL A 126 9.62 -18.11 9.95
C VAL A 126 10.50 -16.87 10.13
N VAL A 127 10.84 -16.55 11.37
CA VAL A 127 11.75 -15.45 11.67
C VAL A 127 13.12 -16.00 12.03
N ALA A 128 14.16 -15.57 11.31
CA ALA A 128 15.55 -15.80 11.67
C ALA A 128 16.05 -14.61 12.47
N ALA A 129 16.14 -14.77 13.79
CA ALA A 129 16.66 -13.75 14.72
C ALA A 129 18.19 -13.77 14.68
N ASN A 130 18.76 -13.01 13.74
CA ASN A 130 20.17 -13.01 13.39
C ASN A 130 21.02 -12.13 14.34
N LYS A 131 22.35 -12.28 14.24
CA LYS A 131 23.36 -11.61 15.06
C LYS A 131 23.28 -11.93 16.55
N LEU A 132 22.90 -13.17 16.86
CA LEU A 132 22.92 -13.73 18.22
C LEU A 132 24.29 -13.60 18.90
N ASP A 133 25.38 -13.69 18.12
CA ASP A 133 26.76 -13.55 18.59
C ASP A 133 27.12 -12.15 19.11
N LEU A 134 26.27 -11.14 18.87
CA LEU A 134 26.47 -9.78 19.36
C LEU A 134 25.72 -9.50 20.67
N ILE A 135 25.00 -10.47 21.23
CA ILE A 135 24.40 -10.31 22.55
C ILE A 135 25.53 -10.30 23.60
N PRO A 136 25.60 -9.26 24.46
CA PRO A 136 26.65 -9.16 25.47
C PRO A 136 26.75 -10.42 26.34
N GLY A 137 27.93 -11.05 26.32
CA GLY A 137 28.22 -12.24 27.11
C GLY A 137 27.69 -13.56 26.53
N TRP A 138 27.10 -13.55 25.32
CA TRP A 138 26.66 -14.77 24.65
C TRP A 138 27.84 -15.56 24.08
N ASP A 139 27.96 -16.83 24.46
CA ASP A 139 28.96 -17.73 23.88
C ASP A 139 28.39 -18.46 22.66
N SER A 140 28.63 -17.87 21.49
CA SER A 140 28.11 -18.41 20.22
C SER A 140 29.02 -19.48 19.63
N LYS A 141 28.46 -20.65 19.32
CA LYS A 141 29.18 -21.80 18.75
C LYS A 141 28.55 -22.25 17.43
N ASN A 142 29.38 -22.70 16.48
CA ASN A 142 28.93 -23.25 15.19
C ASN A 142 28.28 -24.64 15.34
N LYS A 143 27.11 -24.69 15.97
CA LYS A 143 26.28 -25.89 16.19
C LYS A 143 24.79 -25.49 16.26
N PRO A 144 23.84 -26.44 16.30
CA PRO A 144 22.43 -26.11 16.45
C PRO A 144 22.17 -25.26 17.71
N PHE A 145 21.27 -24.28 17.60
CA PHE A 145 20.89 -23.41 18.72
C PHE A 145 20.33 -24.23 19.88
N VAL A 146 19.45 -25.21 19.62
CA VAL A 146 18.90 -26.07 20.70
C VAL A 146 20.02 -26.74 21.50
N LEU A 147 21.07 -27.19 20.83
CA LEU A 147 22.20 -27.84 21.49
C LEU A 147 23.06 -26.84 22.24
N ASN A 148 23.34 -25.67 21.67
CA ASN A 148 24.12 -24.65 22.38
C ASN A 148 23.39 -24.09 23.59
N PHE A 149 22.09 -23.87 23.47
CA PHE A 149 21.25 -23.36 24.54
C PHE A 149 21.16 -24.32 25.74
N ASN A 150 21.17 -25.63 25.48
CA ASN A 150 21.04 -26.65 26.53
C ASN A 150 22.40 -27.12 27.09
N GLU A 151 23.45 -27.20 26.26
CA GLU A 151 24.74 -27.77 26.67
C GLU A 151 25.73 -26.73 27.20
N THR A 152 25.67 -25.49 26.69
CA THR A 152 26.57 -24.42 27.10
C THR A 152 25.94 -23.67 28.27
N SER A 153 26.64 -23.59 29.40
CA SER A 153 26.26 -22.70 30.50
C SER A 153 26.44 -21.24 30.09
N GLN A 154 25.49 -20.71 29.35
CA GLN A 154 25.45 -19.28 28.99
C GLN A 154 25.45 -18.44 30.27
N HIS A 155 26.12 -17.30 30.23
CA HIS A 155 26.15 -16.40 31.38
C HIS A 155 24.71 -15.95 31.72
N PRO A 156 24.27 -15.94 33.00
CA PRO A 156 22.90 -15.58 33.36
C PRO A 156 22.45 -14.23 32.79
N ASN A 157 23.33 -13.22 32.80
CA ASN A 157 23.02 -11.91 32.20
C ASN A 157 22.81 -12.00 30.68
N ALA A 158 23.53 -12.88 29.97
CA ALA A 158 23.37 -13.04 28.53
C ALA A 158 22.03 -13.72 28.19
N LEU A 159 21.58 -14.66 29.02
CA LEU A 159 20.25 -15.27 28.90
C LEU A 159 19.14 -14.24 29.12
N THR A 160 19.25 -13.43 30.18
CA THR A 160 18.29 -12.37 30.46
C THR A 160 18.23 -11.37 29.30
N GLU A 161 19.39 -10.93 28.81
CA GLU A 161 19.47 -10.00 27.68
C GLU A 161 18.88 -10.60 26.39
N PHE A 162 19.14 -11.88 26.13
CA PHE A 162 18.52 -12.62 25.02
C PHE A 162 16.99 -12.63 25.12
N GLU A 163 16.41 -12.96 26.27
CA GLU A 163 14.96 -12.95 26.46
C GLU A 163 14.35 -11.55 26.27
N ILE A 164 14.98 -10.52 26.84
CA ILE A 164 14.54 -9.12 26.70
C ILE A 164 14.52 -8.73 25.22
N LYS A 165 15.63 -8.96 24.50
CA LYS A 165 15.73 -8.63 23.08
C LYS A 165 14.77 -9.45 22.23
N LEU A 166 14.65 -10.75 22.48
CA LEU A 166 13.69 -11.61 21.76
C LEU A 166 12.26 -11.08 21.92
N TYR A 167 11.88 -10.69 23.14
CA TYR A 167 10.55 -10.18 23.43
C TYR A 167 10.32 -8.79 22.82
N GLU A 168 11.13 -7.80 23.19
CA GLU A 168 10.91 -6.40 22.82
C GLU A 168 11.17 -6.14 21.33
N ASN A 169 12.18 -6.78 20.73
CA ASN A 169 12.60 -6.47 19.37
C ASN A 169 11.91 -7.33 18.30
N ILE A 170 11.27 -8.46 18.68
CA ILE A 170 10.69 -9.41 17.73
C ILE A 170 9.26 -9.81 18.10
N ILE A 171 9.03 -10.42 19.27
CA ILE A 171 7.71 -10.96 19.64
C ILE A 171 6.67 -9.84 19.75
N LYS A 172 6.96 -8.79 20.52
CA LYS A 172 6.05 -7.67 20.74
C LYS A 172 5.68 -6.95 19.43
N PRO A 173 6.63 -6.59 18.54
CA PRO A 173 6.30 -6.06 17.21
C PRO A 173 5.44 -6.99 16.36
N LEU A 174 5.71 -8.30 16.33
CA LEU A 174 4.89 -9.27 15.59
C LEU A 174 3.45 -9.32 16.12
N ASN A 175 3.29 -9.33 17.45
CA ASN A 175 1.97 -9.30 18.09
C ASN A 175 1.21 -8.01 17.75
N THR A 176 1.87 -6.85 17.74
CA THR A 176 1.26 -5.57 17.30
C THR A 176 0.83 -5.64 15.83
N MET A 177 1.56 -6.39 15.01
CA MET A 177 1.18 -6.67 13.62
C MET A 177 0.18 -7.84 13.50
N GLY A 178 -0.38 -8.37 14.58
CA GLY A 178 -1.41 -9.41 14.55
C GLY A 178 -0.90 -10.82 14.26
N PHE A 179 0.38 -11.10 14.52
CA PHE A 179 0.94 -12.45 14.48
C PHE A 179 1.29 -12.91 15.89
N ASP A 180 0.79 -14.07 16.30
CA ASP A 180 1.34 -14.78 17.46
C ASP A 180 2.74 -15.29 17.08
N ALA A 181 3.74 -15.01 17.91
CA ALA A 181 5.11 -15.45 17.67
C ALA A 181 5.81 -15.84 18.96
N ASP A 182 6.67 -16.86 18.90
CA ASP A 182 7.49 -17.29 20.03
C ASP A 182 8.76 -18.00 19.54
N LEU A 183 9.70 -18.21 20.46
CA LEU A 183 10.87 -19.07 20.24
C LEU A 183 10.39 -20.43 19.75
N PHE A 184 10.97 -20.94 18.65
CA PHE A 184 10.53 -22.17 17.99
C PHE A 184 10.43 -23.38 18.92
N MET A 185 11.24 -23.44 19.99
CA MET A 185 11.20 -24.49 21.01
C MET A 185 9.98 -24.43 21.94
N ARG A 186 9.33 -23.27 22.06
CA ARG A 186 8.15 -23.01 22.90
C ARG A 186 6.83 -23.17 22.14
N VAL A 187 6.90 -23.17 20.81
CA VAL A 187 5.71 -23.25 19.95
C VAL A 187 5.06 -24.63 20.01
N LYS A 188 3.79 -24.67 20.42
CA LYS A 188 2.96 -25.89 20.44
C LYS A 188 2.22 -26.12 19.13
N ASP A 189 1.65 -25.05 18.55
CA ASP A 189 0.90 -25.08 17.30
C ASP A 189 1.55 -24.19 16.24
N ILE A 190 2.38 -24.83 15.41
CA ILE A 190 3.11 -24.19 14.31
C ILE A 190 2.20 -23.68 13.17
N THR A 191 0.89 -23.96 13.19
CA THR A 191 -0.06 -23.43 12.21
C THR A 191 -0.59 -22.05 12.57
N LYS A 192 -0.47 -21.66 13.85
CA LYS A 192 -0.97 -20.39 14.38
C LYS A 192 0.14 -19.46 14.84
N THR A 193 1.24 -20.02 15.33
CA THR A 193 2.35 -19.26 15.90
C THR A 193 3.56 -19.26 14.97
N VAL A 194 4.04 -18.06 14.64
CA VAL A 194 5.27 -17.85 13.87
C VAL A 194 6.47 -18.30 14.71
N CYS A 195 7.26 -19.23 14.17
CA CYS A 195 8.47 -19.70 14.82
C CYS A 195 9.61 -18.67 14.67
N ILE A 196 10.20 -18.27 15.80
CA ILE A 196 11.43 -17.48 15.84
C ILE A 196 12.61 -18.40 16.10
N ILE A 197 13.56 -18.44 15.17
CA ILE A 197 14.79 -19.24 15.24
C ILE A 197 15.98 -18.29 15.43
N PRO A 198 16.64 -18.31 16.61
CA PRO A 198 17.87 -17.55 16.81
C PRO A 198 19.01 -18.11 15.96
N VAL A 199 19.72 -17.24 15.26
CA VAL A 199 20.83 -17.60 14.40
C VAL A 199 21.99 -16.61 14.51
N SER A 200 23.19 -17.08 14.19
CA SER A 200 24.31 -16.22 13.86
C SER A 200 24.84 -16.59 12.48
N ALA A 201 24.63 -15.69 11.52
CA ALA A 201 25.25 -15.80 10.20
C ALA A 201 26.79 -15.77 10.29
N HIS A 202 27.36 -15.16 11.32
CA HIS A 202 28.80 -15.04 11.52
C HIS A 202 29.40 -16.35 12.04
N THR A 203 28.92 -16.88 13.17
CA THR A 203 29.46 -18.10 13.78
C THR A 203 28.92 -19.36 13.10
N GLY A 204 27.66 -19.34 12.69
CA GLY A 204 26.92 -20.48 12.15
C GLY A 204 25.94 -21.12 13.14
N GLU A 205 25.85 -20.59 14.36
CA GLU A 205 24.87 -21.05 15.36
C GLU A 205 23.44 -20.93 14.80
N GLY A 206 22.60 -21.93 15.07
CA GLY A 206 21.17 -21.88 14.73
C GLY A 206 20.82 -22.10 13.26
N ILE A 207 21.79 -22.03 12.34
CA ILE A 207 21.57 -22.33 10.91
C ILE A 207 21.04 -23.76 10.69
N PRO A 208 21.55 -24.80 11.38
CA PRO A 208 20.99 -26.14 11.28
C PRO A 208 19.50 -26.21 11.65
N ASP A 209 19.09 -25.50 12.71
CA ASP A 209 17.72 -25.42 13.20
C ASP A 209 16.83 -24.73 12.17
N LEU A 210 17.28 -23.59 11.62
CA LEU A 210 16.55 -22.85 10.60
C LEU A 210 16.28 -23.70 9.35
N LEU A 211 17.29 -24.40 8.84
CA LEU A 211 17.16 -25.24 7.65
C LEU A 211 16.21 -26.43 7.89
N VAL A 212 16.30 -27.07 9.05
CA VAL A 212 15.41 -28.19 9.41
C VAL A 212 13.98 -27.70 9.59
N MET A 213 13.78 -26.55 10.24
CA MET A 213 12.45 -25.96 10.41
C MET A 213 11.81 -25.63 9.07
N ILE A 214 12.52 -24.95 8.15
CA ILE A 214 12.01 -24.65 6.81
C ILE A 214 11.69 -25.92 6.03
N ALA A 215 12.62 -26.87 5.99
CA ALA A 215 12.42 -28.12 5.26
C ALA A 215 11.25 -28.94 5.83
N GLY A 216 11.13 -29.00 7.16
CA GLY A 216 10.06 -29.69 7.87
C GLY A 216 8.69 -29.06 7.65
N LEU A 217 8.59 -27.72 7.72
CA LEU A 217 7.35 -26.98 7.46
C LEU A 217 6.90 -27.16 6.01
N ALA A 218 7.82 -26.99 5.06
CA ALA A 218 7.53 -27.17 3.64
C ALA A 218 7.03 -28.59 3.35
N GLN A 219 7.70 -29.61 3.87
CA GLN A 219 7.29 -31.00 3.69
C GLN A 219 5.94 -31.29 4.34
N LYS A 220 5.68 -30.80 5.56
CA LYS A 220 4.47 -31.15 6.31
C LYS A 220 3.22 -30.46 5.78
N PHE A 221 3.34 -29.19 5.36
CA PHE A 221 2.17 -28.37 5.04
C PHE A 221 2.02 -28.05 3.55
N LEU A 222 3.10 -28.14 2.77
CA LEU A 222 3.10 -27.71 1.37
C LEU A 222 3.23 -28.88 0.38
N GLU A 223 3.17 -30.13 0.84
CA GLU A 223 3.34 -31.32 -0.01
C GLU A 223 2.44 -31.30 -1.26
N LYS A 224 1.20 -30.80 -1.15
CA LYS A 224 0.28 -30.65 -2.29
C LYS A 224 0.77 -29.63 -3.32
N ASN A 225 1.34 -28.51 -2.87
CA ASN A 225 1.85 -27.41 -3.70
C ASN A 225 3.23 -27.72 -4.30
N LEU A 226 3.95 -28.68 -3.69
CA LEU A 226 5.27 -29.14 -4.12
C LEU A 226 5.21 -30.32 -5.09
N LYS A 227 4.02 -30.79 -5.47
CA LYS A 227 3.88 -31.82 -6.52
C LYS A 227 4.36 -31.25 -7.84
N LEU A 228 5.34 -31.93 -8.44
CA LEU A 228 5.88 -31.56 -9.74
C LEU A 228 5.12 -32.27 -10.86
N ASP A 229 4.68 -31.55 -11.89
CA ASP A 229 4.34 -32.19 -13.16
C ASP A 229 5.62 -32.50 -13.96
N VAL A 230 6.16 -33.70 -13.76
CA VAL A 230 7.40 -34.15 -14.41
C VAL A 230 7.29 -34.28 -15.94
N LYS A 231 6.07 -34.28 -16.49
CA LYS A 231 5.79 -34.48 -17.92
C LYS A 231 5.23 -33.23 -18.61
N GLY A 232 4.73 -32.27 -17.83
CA GLY A 232 4.17 -31.01 -18.31
C GLY A 232 5.18 -30.00 -18.82
N PRO A 233 4.71 -29.00 -19.58
CA PRO A 233 5.54 -27.89 -20.04
C PRO A 233 6.02 -27.03 -18.87
N ALA A 234 7.19 -26.41 -19.00
CA ALA A 234 7.72 -25.56 -17.94
C ALA A 234 6.84 -24.32 -17.76
N LYS A 235 6.46 -24.04 -16.52
CA LYS A 235 5.79 -22.80 -16.09
C LYS A 235 6.75 -21.99 -15.25
N GLY A 236 6.79 -20.69 -15.48
CA GLY A 236 7.68 -19.81 -14.75
C GLY A 236 7.31 -18.35 -14.87
N THR A 237 8.08 -17.51 -14.19
CA THR A 237 7.95 -16.07 -14.26
C THR A 237 9.31 -15.41 -14.40
N VAL A 238 9.32 -14.27 -15.09
CA VAL A 238 10.52 -13.45 -15.27
C VAL A 238 10.84 -12.72 -13.97
N LEU A 239 12.05 -12.93 -13.44
CA LEU A 239 12.56 -12.16 -12.32
C LEU A 239 13.22 -10.87 -12.79
N GLU A 240 14.13 -10.91 -13.76
CA GLU A 240 14.84 -9.71 -14.21
C GLU A 240 15.17 -9.84 -15.69
N VAL A 241 15.22 -8.70 -16.39
CA VAL A 241 15.68 -8.62 -17.77
C VAL A 241 17.02 -7.90 -17.77
N LYS A 242 18.06 -8.53 -18.30
CA LYS A 242 19.45 -8.03 -18.26
C LYS A 242 20.13 -8.16 -19.61
N GLU A 243 21.01 -7.22 -19.90
CA GLU A 243 21.89 -7.30 -21.05
C GLU A 243 23.20 -7.98 -20.67
N GLU A 244 23.54 -9.06 -21.38
CA GLU A 244 24.72 -9.86 -21.09
C GLU A 244 25.72 -9.89 -22.24
N LYS A 245 26.99 -9.65 -21.92
CA LYS A 245 28.08 -9.63 -22.90
C LYS A 245 28.18 -10.98 -23.60
N GLY A 246 27.95 -10.99 -24.92
CA GLY A 246 28.00 -12.18 -25.77
C GLY A 246 26.68 -12.96 -25.88
N LEU A 247 25.67 -12.67 -25.05
CA LEU A 247 24.35 -13.31 -25.08
C LEU A 247 23.21 -12.37 -25.48
N GLY A 248 23.47 -11.05 -25.49
CA GLY A 248 22.45 -10.03 -25.74
C GLY A 248 21.50 -9.88 -24.56
N LYS A 249 20.25 -9.49 -24.83
CA LYS A 249 19.20 -9.41 -23.81
C LYS A 249 18.81 -10.82 -23.34
N THR A 250 18.88 -11.04 -22.04
CA THR A 250 18.59 -12.31 -21.36
C THR A 250 17.59 -12.07 -20.25
N ILE A 251 16.87 -13.12 -19.85
CA ILE A 251 16.01 -13.08 -18.68
C ILE A 251 16.53 -14.00 -17.58
N ASP A 252 16.54 -13.50 -16.36
CA ASP A 252 16.66 -14.30 -15.15
C ASP A 252 15.25 -14.69 -14.72
N ALA A 253 15.00 -15.97 -14.51
CA ALA A 253 13.66 -16.52 -14.36
C ALA A 253 13.62 -17.65 -13.34
N ILE A 254 12.44 -17.87 -12.74
CA ILE A 254 12.16 -19.04 -11.91
C ILE A 254 11.18 -19.92 -12.67
N ILE A 255 11.57 -21.17 -12.87
CA ILE A 255 10.65 -22.23 -13.28
C ILE A 255 10.12 -22.87 -12.01
N TYR A 256 8.82 -22.79 -11.76
CA TYR A 256 8.18 -23.33 -10.55
C TYR A 256 7.37 -24.61 -10.81
N ASP A 257 7.08 -24.94 -12.06
CA ASP A 257 6.48 -26.23 -12.44
C ASP A 257 6.96 -26.70 -13.81
N GLY A 258 6.83 -28.01 -14.08
CA GLY A 258 7.17 -28.60 -15.37
C GLY A 258 8.67 -28.69 -15.66
N VAL A 259 8.98 -28.87 -16.94
CA VAL A 259 10.34 -29.04 -17.43
C VAL A 259 10.61 -28.18 -18.67
N ALA A 260 11.66 -27.36 -18.60
CA ALA A 260 12.18 -26.61 -19.74
C ALA A 260 13.25 -27.40 -20.50
N LYS A 261 13.24 -27.33 -21.82
CA LYS A 261 14.31 -27.89 -22.66
C LYS A 261 14.89 -26.82 -23.59
N ARG A 262 16.18 -26.97 -23.89
CA ARG A 262 16.85 -26.13 -24.87
C ARG A 262 16.30 -26.41 -26.26
N GLY A 263 16.04 -25.37 -27.05
CA GLY A 263 15.51 -25.47 -28.41
C GLY A 263 13.99 -25.41 -28.51
N ASP A 264 13.29 -25.56 -27.38
CA ASP A 264 11.86 -25.28 -27.24
C ASP A 264 11.57 -23.78 -27.36
N TYR A 265 10.28 -23.43 -27.41
CA TYR A 265 9.80 -22.07 -27.52
C TYR A 265 9.33 -21.56 -26.17
N ILE A 266 9.76 -20.35 -25.82
CA ILE A 266 9.25 -19.60 -24.69
C ILE A 266 8.11 -18.71 -25.18
N VAL A 267 6.97 -18.78 -24.50
CA VAL A 267 5.76 -17.98 -24.72
C VAL A 267 5.58 -17.11 -23.48
N LEU A 268 5.71 -15.80 -23.62
CA LEU A 268 5.76 -14.81 -22.53
C LEU A 268 4.57 -13.86 -22.59
N GLY A 269 3.93 -13.64 -21.45
CA GLY A 269 2.90 -12.61 -21.28
C GLY A 269 3.48 -11.20 -21.28
N ASN A 270 2.82 -10.26 -21.95
CA ASN A 270 3.17 -8.85 -21.96
C ASN A 270 1.89 -7.99 -21.96
N PRO A 271 1.92 -6.71 -21.53
CA PRO A 271 0.73 -5.86 -21.58
C PRO A 271 0.10 -5.75 -22.97
N ASP A 272 0.91 -5.81 -24.04
CA ASP A 272 0.44 -5.71 -25.43
C ASP A 272 0.10 -7.07 -26.07
N GLY A 273 0.11 -8.17 -25.30
CA GLY A 273 -0.18 -9.52 -25.80
C GLY A 273 0.90 -10.55 -25.43
N VAL A 274 1.34 -11.35 -26.41
CA VAL A 274 2.24 -12.49 -26.13
C VAL A 274 3.49 -12.42 -27.01
N VAL A 275 4.66 -12.61 -26.41
CA VAL A 275 5.95 -12.72 -27.10
C VAL A 275 6.32 -14.20 -27.22
N VAL A 276 6.63 -14.66 -28.44
CA VAL A 276 7.08 -16.04 -28.69
C VAL A 276 8.48 -16.02 -29.23
N SER A 277 9.37 -16.79 -28.61
CA SER A 277 10.77 -16.82 -29.00
C SER A 277 11.36 -18.22 -28.83
N ARG A 278 12.37 -18.56 -29.65
CA ARG A 278 13.05 -19.86 -29.56
C ARG A 278 14.24 -19.77 -28.62
N ILE A 279 14.29 -20.66 -27.63
CA ILE A 279 15.35 -20.68 -26.62
C ILE A 279 16.69 -21.09 -27.25
N LYS A 280 17.68 -20.20 -27.19
CA LYS A 280 19.05 -20.46 -27.65
C LYS A 280 19.86 -21.20 -26.59
N ALA A 281 19.72 -20.81 -25.33
CA ALA A 281 20.43 -21.40 -24.21
C ALA A 281 19.61 -21.34 -22.91
N LEU A 282 19.72 -22.41 -22.13
CA LEU A 282 19.33 -22.47 -20.72
C LEU A 282 20.60 -22.54 -19.89
N LEU A 283 20.75 -21.62 -18.95
CA LEU A 283 21.95 -21.44 -18.15
C LEU A 283 21.59 -21.59 -16.68
N LYS A 284 22.21 -22.56 -16.01
CA LYS A 284 21.99 -22.83 -14.57
C LYS A 284 23.25 -22.50 -13.76
N PRO A 285 23.12 -21.89 -12.56
CA PRO A 285 24.22 -21.82 -11.60
C PRO A 285 24.71 -23.22 -11.23
N LYS A 286 25.99 -23.37 -10.86
CA LYS A 286 26.44 -24.63 -10.26
C LYS A 286 25.79 -24.80 -8.88
N PRO A 287 25.61 -26.03 -8.37
CA PRO A 287 25.09 -26.25 -7.02
C PRO A 287 25.91 -25.48 -5.98
N LEU A 288 25.25 -24.83 -5.02
CA LEU A 288 25.85 -23.93 -4.01
C LEU A 288 26.44 -22.61 -4.53
N ASP A 289 26.58 -22.45 -5.85
CA ASP A 289 26.84 -21.16 -6.48
C ASP A 289 25.50 -20.41 -6.69
N GLU A 290 25.61 -19.13 -7.05
CA GLU A 290 24.47 -18.25 -7.28
C GLU A 290 24.56 -17.63 -8.67
N MET A 291 23.43 -17.20 -9.23
CA MET A 291 23.36 -16.53 -10.55
C MET A 291 24.28 -15.30 -10.71
N ARG A 292 24.87 -14.81 -9.61
CA ARG A 292 25.74 -13.63 -9.55
C ARG A 292 27.25 -13.94 -9.51
N ASP A 293 27.70 -15.19 -9.34
CA ASP A 293 29.16 -15.47 -9.24
C ASP A 293 29.86 -15.35 -10.62
N PRO A 294 30.91 -14.50 -10.76
CA PRO A 294 31.61 -14.30 -12.03
C PRO A 294 32.56 -15.43 -12.46
N ARG A 295 32.85 -16.43 -11.61
CA ARG A 295 33.78 -17.53 -11.92
C ARG A 295 33.01 -18.75 -12.46
N ASP A 296 33.37 -19.22 -13.66
CA ASP A 296 32.65 -20.26 -14.43
C ASP A 296 31.15 -19.95 -14.62
N LYS A 297 30.91 -18.86 -15.36
CA LYS A 297 29.66 -18.09 -15.42
C LYS A 297 28.36 -18.88 -15.33
N PHE A 298 28.15 -19.93 -16.12
CA PHE A 298 26.94 -20.75 -16.03
C PHE A 298 27.20 -22.11 -16.67
N LYS A 299 26.53 -23.18 -16.18
CA LYS A 299 26.51 -24.45 -16.90
C LYS A 299 25.36 -24.40 -17.91
N SER A 300 25.69 -24.46 -19.20
CA SER A 300 24.68 -24.69 -20.24
C SER A 300 24.06 -26.06 -20.02
N VAL A 301 22.73 -26.10 -19.97
CA VAL A 301 21.96 -27.32 -19.72
C VAL A 301 20.96 -27.54 -20.84
N ASN A 302 20.72 -28.81 -21.18
CA ASN A 302 19.76 -29.17 -22.23
C ASN A 302 18.34 -29.29 -21.67
N LYS A 303 18.18 -29.51 -20.36
CA LYS A 303 16.91 -29.72 -19.67
C LYS A 303 17.01 -29.18 -18.24
N VAL A 304 15.95 -28.53 -17.76
CA VAL A 304 15.81 -28.06 -16.38
C VAL A 304 14.42 -28.42 -15.87
N SER A 305 14.35 -29.05 -14.69
CA SER A 305 13.11 -29.34 -13.99
C SER A 305 12.87 -28.31 -12.88
N ALA A 306 11.61 -28.02 -12.58
CA ALA A 306 11.27 -27.14 -11.47
C ALA A 306 11.58 -27.76 -10.08
N ALA A 307 11.73 -26.97 -9.01
CA ALA A 307 11.88 -25.53 -9.00
C ALA A 307 13.34 -25.17 -9.32
N SER A 308 13.58 -24.24 -10.25
CA SER A 308 14.95 -23.85 -10.60
C SER A 308 15.06 -22.40 -11.04
N GLY A 309 16.13 -21.74 -10.58
CA GLY A 309 16.57 -20.45 -11.09
C GLY A 309 17.38 -20.65 -12.36
N VAL A 310 16.93 -20.04 -13.46
CA VAL A 310 17.54 -20.18 -14.77
C VAL A 310 17.75 -18.82 -15.41
N LYS A 311 18.86 -18.67 -16.11
CA LYS A 311 19.04 -17.59 -17.08
C LYS A 311 18.70 -18.14 -18.47
N ILE A 312 17.82 -17.46 -19.18
CA ILE A 312 17.32 -17.85 -20.50
C ILE A 312 17.79 -16.82 -21.52
N SER A 313 18.35 -17.29 -22.62
CA SER A 313 18.72 -16.46 -23.77
C SER A 313 17.83 -16.83 -24.95
N ALA A 314 17.12 -15.84 -25.49
CA ALA A 314 16.30 -15.93 -26.70
C ALA A 314 16.24 -14.54 -27.38
N PRO A 315 15.92 -14.45 -28.69
CA PRO A 315 15.65 -13.17 -29.33
C PRO A 315 14.35 -12.51 -28.79
N ASP A 316 14.15 -11.23 -29.10
CA ASP A 316 12.89 -10.49 -28.90
C ASP A 316 12.46 -10.27 -27.44
N PHE A 317 13.41 -10.27 -26.50
CA PHE A 317 13.15 -9.89 -25.10
C PHE A 317 13.09 -8.38 -24.86
N ASP A 318 13.03 -7.57 -25.91
CA ASP A 318 13.08 -6.10 -25.79
C ASP A 318 11.91 -5.53 -25.02
N LYS A 319 10.72 -6.08 -25.26
CA LYS A 319 9.46 -5.64 -24.67
C LYS A 319 9.06 -6.41 -23.41
N VAL A 320 9.84 -7.42 -23.00
CA VAL A 320 9.51 -8.27 -21.85
C VAL A 320 9.66 -7.47 -20.57
N ILE A 321 8.66 -7.55 -19.71
CA ILE A 321 8.65 -6.90 -18.41
C ILE A 321 8.91 -7.95 -17.33
N ALA A 322 9.45 -7.50 -16.21
CA ALA A 322 9.65 -8.37 -15.08
C ALA A 322 8.30 -8.72 -14.41
N GLY A 323 8.16 -9.96 -13.93
CA GLY A 323 6.89 -10.52 -13.45
C GLY A 323 6.06 -11.20 -14.54
N SER A 324 6.40 -11.03 -15.83
CA SER A 324 5.71 -11.70 -16.93
C SER A 324 5.68 -13.22 -16.73
N PRO A 325 4.49 -13.85 -16.74
CA PRO A 325 4.40 -15.30 -16.75
C PRO A 325 4.89 -15.84 -18.08
N PHE A 326 5.43 -17.06 -18.07
CA PHE A 326 5.81 -17.74 -19.29
C PHE A 326 5.52 -19.24 -19.25
N ARG A 327 5.44 -19.80 -20.45
CA ARG A 327 5.46 -21.24 -20.72
C ARG A 327 6.63 -21.58 -21.63
N ILE A 328 7.29 -22.71 -21.37
CA ILE A 328 8.28 -23.28 -22.28
C ILE A 328 7.71 -24.57 -22.85
N VAL A 329 7.48 -24.55 -24.17
CA VAL A 329 6.76 -25.59 -24.89
C VAL A 329 7.45 -26.01 -26.19
N PRO A 330 7.27 -27.25 -26.64
CA PRO A 330 7.67 -27.63 -27.99
C PRO A 330 6.83 -26.89 -29.05
N LYS A 331 7.31 -26.89 -30.29
CA LYS A 331 6.78 -26.04 -31.38
C LYS A 331 5.28 -26.26 -31.66
N ASP A 332 4.82 -27.49 -31.54
CA ASP A 332 3.44 -27.92 -31.78
C ASP A 332 2.44 -27.41 -30.72
N LYS A 333 2.94 -26.97 -29.56
CA LYS A 333 2.12 -26.52 -28.43
C LYS A 333 2.12 -25.00 -28.20
N ILE A 334 2.71 -24.22 -29.12
CA ILE A 334 2.80 -22.76 -28.99
C ILE A 334 1.41 -22.13 -28.87
N GLU A 335 0.45 -22.54 -29.68
CA GLU A 335 -0.90 -21.96 -29.69
C GLU A 335 -1.76 -22.37 -28.48
N GLU A 336 -1.45 -23.50 -27.85
CA GLU A 336 -2.02 -23.89 -26.55
C GLU A 336 -1.45 -22.99 -25.44
N ALA A 337 -0.12 -22.85 -25.39
CA ALA A 337 0.55 -21.99 -24.42
C ALA A 337 0.18 -20.51 -24.52
N LYS A 338 -0.04 -19.99 -25.73
CA LYS A 338 -0.53 -18.61 -25.92
C LYS A 338 -1.89 -18.42 -25.27
N ARG A 339 -2.82 -19.36 -25.47
CA ARG A 339 -4.15 -19.31 -24.86
C ARG A 339 -4.07 -19.38 -23.34
N GLU A 340 -3.29 -20.31 -22.80
CA GLU A 340 -3.08 -20.40 -21.33
C GLU A 340 -2.52 -19.10 -20.73
N ILE A 341 -1.56 -18.45 -21.41
CA ILE A 341 -0.97 -17.19 -20.90
C ILE A 341 -1.98 -16.04 -20.99
N ILE A 342 -2.78 -15.98 -22.06
CA ILE A 342 -3.82 -14.95 -22.20
C ILE A 342 -4.88 -15.15 -21.12
N GLU A 343 -5.34 -16.38 -20.90
CA GLU A 343 -6.28 -16.73 -19.83
C GLU A 343 -5.71 -16.36 -18.44
N GLU A 344 -4.44 -16.66 -18.16
CA GLU A 344 -3.77 -16.27 -16.91
C GLU A 344 -3.71 -14.74 -16.73
N ILE A 345 -3.49 -13.98 -17.81
CA ILE A 345 -3.48 -12.51 -17.77
C ILE A 345 -4.90 -11.95 -17.58
N GLU A 346 -5.90 -12.54 -18.24
CA GLU A 346 -7.31 -12.15 -18.12
C GLU A 346 -7.88 -12.46 -16.74
N GLU A 347 -7.55 -13.60 -16.14
CA GLU A 347 -7.91 -13.94 -14.77
C GLU A 347 -7.29 -12.98 -13.75
N ALA A 348 -6.07 -12.51 -14.02
CA ALA A 348 -5.39 -11.49 -13.22
C ALA A 348 -5.78 -10.05 -13.61
N ALA A 349 -6.66 -9.85 -14.59
CA ALA A 349 -7.05 -8.54 -15.05
C ALA A 349 -7.86 -7.82 -13.96
N ILE A 350 -7.46 -6.58 -13.70
CA ILE A 350 -8.12 -5.74 -12.72
C ILE A 350 -9.48 -5.33 -13.30
N PRO A 351 -10.60 -5.63 -12.62
CA PRO A 351 -11.90 -5.12 -13.02
C PRO A 351 -11.82 -3.59 -13.13
N ILE A 352 -12.45 -3.00 -14.14
CA ILE A 352 -12.52 -1.55 -14.32
C ILE A 352 -13.97 -1.07 -14.17
N ASP A 353 -14.14 0.09 -13.55
CA ASP A 353 -15.42 0.75 -13.36
C ASP A 353 -15.65 1.82 -14.45
N GLU A 354 -16.91 2.17 -14.73
CA GLU A 354 -17.26 3.22 -15.71
C GLU A 354 -16.72 4.60 -15.30
N GLU A 355 -16.64 4.84 -13.99
CA GLU A 355 -16.12 6.05 -13.34
C GLU A 355 -15.20 5.67 -12.17
N GLY A 356 -14.18 6.47 -11.91
CA GLY A 356 -13.21 6.20 -10.86
C GLY A 356 -11.85 6.83 -11.13
N ILE A 357 -10.88 6.46 -10.31
CA ILE A 357 -9.51 7.00 -10.36
C ILE A 357 -8.64 6.26 -11.39
N ILE A 358 -7.46 6.83 -11.67
CA ILE A 358 -6.41 6.17 -12.44
C ILE A 358 -5.35 5.62 -11.49
N ILE A 359 -4.90 4.38 -11.72
CA ILE A 359 -3.77 3.79 -11.02
C ILE A 359 -2.66 3.39 -12.01
N LYS A 360 -1.40 3.58 -11.60
CA LYS A 360 -0.20 3.25 -12.37
C LYS A 360 0.79 2.46 -11.52
N ALA A 361 1.46 1.48 -12.10
CA ALA A 361 2.50 0.71 -11.39
C ALA A 361 3.62 0.23 -12.31
N ASP A 362 4.73 -0.22 -11.71
CA ASP A 362 5.93 -0.67 -12.43
C ASP A 362 5.82 -2.08 -13.03
N THR A 363 4.96 -2.93 -12.45
CA THR A 363 4.78 -4.33 -12.86
C THR A 363 3.31 -4.72 -12.71
N MET A 364 2.89 -5.78 -13.41
CA MET A 364 1.51 -6.29 -13.34
C MET A 364 1.11 -6.69 -11.91
N GLY A 365 1.98 -7.41 -11.19
CA GLY A 365 1.71 -7.82 -9.81
C GLY A 365 1.61 -6.65 -8.82
N SER A 366 2.42 -5.60 -8.99
CA SER A 366 2.28 -4.37 -8.19
C SER A 366 0.95 -3.67 -8.46
N LEU A 367 0.52 -3.63 -9.73
CA LEU A 367 -0.73 -3.01 -10.16
C LEU A 367 -1.94 -3.74 -9.56
N GLU A 368 -1.93 -5.08 -9.65
CA GLU A 368 -2.98 -5.95 -9.10
C GLU A 368 -3.10 -5.78 -7.58
N ALA A 369 -1.96 -5.77 -6.87
CA ALA A 369 -1.94 -5.60 -5.42
C ALA A 369 -2.50 -4.24 -4.98
N LEU A 370 -2.15 -3.17 -5.68
CA LEU A 370 -2.68 -1.82 -5.40
C LEU A 370 -4.19 -1.78 -5.67
N ALA A 371 -4.64 -2.31 -6.80
CA ALA A 371 -6.04 -2.34 -7.16
C ALA A 371 -6.90 -3.11 -6.15
N ASN A 372 -6.44 -4.29 -5.73
CA ASN A 372 -7.14 -5.12 -4.76
C ASN A 372 -7.28 -4.43 -3.40
N GLU A 373 -6.24 -3.72 -2.94
CA GLU A 373 -6.30 -2.98 -1.68
C GLU A 373 -7.28 -1.80 -1.74
N LEU A 374 -7.28 -1.06 -2.85
CA LEU A 374 -8.22 0.04 -3.09
C LEU A 374 -9.67 -0.47 -3.18
N ARG A 375 -9.91 -1.58 -3.88
CA ARG A 375 -11.25 -2.17 -4.02
C ARG A 375 -11.81 -2.69 -2.69
N LYS A 376 -10.98 -3.27 -1.81
CA LYS A 376 -11.41 -3.66 -0.45
C LYS A 376 -11.98 -2.49 0.35
N ARG A 377 -11.55 -1.27 0.02
CA ARG A 377 -11.99 -0.01 0.64
C ARG A 377 -13.09 0.70 -0.16
N GLY A 378 -13.65 0.04 -1.18
CA GLY A 378 -14.74 0.56 -1.99
C GLY A 378 -14.32 1.63 -3.02
N VAL A 379 -13.02 1.78 -3.29
CA VAL A 379 -12.52 2.74 -4.27
C VAL A 379 -12.79 2.22 -5.68
N LYS A 380 -13.42 3.06 -6.52
CA LYS A 380 -13.68 2.75 -7.93
C LYS A 380 -12.46 3.08 -8.78
N ILE A 381 -12.10 2.17 -9.69
CA ILE A 381 -10.91 2.26 -10.54
C ILE A 381 -11.37 2.26 -11.99
N LYS A 382 -11.20 3.39 -12.67
CA LYS A 382 -11.57 3.52 -14.09
C LYS A 382 -10.48 3.01 -15.02
N LYS A 383 -9.21 3.17 -14.62
CA LYS A 383 -8.06 2.84 -15.45
C LYS A 383 -6.91 2.33 -14.59
N ALA A 384 -6.34 1.20 -14.98
CA ALA A 384 -5.19 0.58 -14.33
C ALA A 384 -4.17 0.16 -15.39
N GLU A 385 -2.97 0.73 -15.37
CA GLU A 385 -1.95 0.46 -16.38
C GLU A 385 -0.55 0.31 -15.79
N VAL A 386 0.30 -0.48 -16.45
CA VAL A 386 1.72 -0.59 -16.12
C VAL A 386 2.50 0.49 -16.87
N GLY A 387 3.37 1.22 -16.18
CA GLY A 387 4.27 2.23 -16.74
C GLY A 387 4.18 3.60 -16.08
N ASP A 388 5.00 4.52 -16.59
CA ASP A 388 5.11 5.89 -16.10
C ASP A 388 3.84 6.73 -16.38
N VAL A 389 3.63 7.78 -15.59
CA VAL A 389 2.51 8.72 -15.77
C VAL A 389 2.81 9.65 -16.94
N SER A 390 1.95 9.61 -17.95
CA SER A 390 2.04 10.42 -19.15
C SER A 390 1.14 11.65 -19.09
N LYS A 391 1.38 12.61 -20.00
CA LYS A 391 0.50 13.76 -20.23
C LYS A 391 -0.97 13.35 -20.47
N LYS A 392 -1.20 12.24 -21.18
CA LYS A 392 -2.54 11.72 -21.47
C LYS A 392 -3.28 11.35 -20.17
N ASP A 393 -2.58 10.73 -19.23
CA ASP A 393 -3.18 10.29 -17.96
C ASP A 393 -3.64 11.47 -17.11
N ILE A 394 -2.89 12.57 -17.09
CA ILE A 394 -3.27 13.80 -16.37
C ILE A 394 -4.54 14.43 -16.94
N ILE A 395 -4.63 14.51 -18.27
CA ILE A 395 -5.82 15.07 -18.96
C ILE A 395 -7.06 14.21 -18.68
N GLU A 396 -6.91 12.88 -18.71
CA GLU A 396 -7.99 11.96 -18.37
C GLU A 396 -8.42 12.10 -16.92
N ALA A 397 -7.49 12.14 -15.96
CA ALA A 397 -7.81 12.34 -14.55
C ALA A 397 -8.54 13.66 -14.29
N HIS A 398 -8.10 14.76 -14.92
CA HIS A 398 -8.81 16.03 -14.86
C HIS A 398 -10.24 15.90 -15.39
N SER A 399 -10.41 15.23 -16.54
CA SER A 399 -11.73 15.00 -17.12
C SER A 399 -12.62 14.20 -16.17
N TYR A 400 -12.10 13.19 -15.48
CA TYR A 400 -12.86 12.42 -14.47
C TYR A 400 -13.22 13.29 -13.26
N GLY A 401 -12.32 14.20 -12.87
CA GLY A 401 -12.55 15.21 -11.85
C GLY A 401 -13.73 16.14 -12.11
N THR A 402 -14.09 16.37 -13.38
CA THR A 402 -15.21 17.25 -13.74
C THR A 402 -16.57 16.66 -13.37
N SER A 403 -16.72 15.32 -13.38
CA SER A 403 -17.95 14.66 -12.92
C SER A 403 -17.96 14.46 -11.41
N ASN A 404 -16.83 14.06 -10.83
CA ASN A 404 -16.66 13.95 -9.39
C ASN A 404 -15.24 14.42 -9.00
N PRO A 405 -15.10 15.48 -8.18
CA PRO A 405 -13.80 15.98 -7.75
C PRO A 405 -12.90 14.92 -7.10
N LEU A 406 -13.49 13.90 -6.46
CA LEU A 406 -12.76 12.78 -5.85
C LEU A 406 -12.06 11.87 -6.87
N TYR A 407 -12.42 11.95 -8.15
CA TYR A 407 -11.77 11.20 -9.23
C TYR A 407 -10.61 11.96 -9.89
N SER A 408 -10.36 13.21 -9.49
CA SER A 408 -9.27 14.04 -10.00
C SER A 408 -7.90 13.68 -9.38
N VAL A 409 -7.57 12.39 -9.36
CA VAL A 409 -6.35 11.87 -8.74
C VAL A 409 -5.77 10.68 -9.51
N ILE A 410 -4.43 10.58 -9.50
CA ILE A 410 -3.67 9.43 -10.00
C ILE A 410 -2.84 8.84 -8.86
N LEU A 411 -2.99 7.53 -8.62
CA LEU A 411 -2.17 6.79 -7.67
C LEU A 411 -1.04 6.05 -8.38
N VAL A 412 0.20 6.27 -7.95
CA VAL A 412 1.40 5.81 -8.68
C VAL A 412 2.27 4.96 -7.76
N PHE A 413 2.41 3.68 -8.10
CA PHE A 413 3.28 2.76 -7.38
C PHE A 413 4.60 2.54 -8.12
N ASN A 414 5.71 3.00 -7.54
CA ASN A 414 7.08 2.76 -8.02
C ASN A 414 7.32 3.13 -9.50
N SER A 415 6.56 4.09 -10.04
CA SER A 415 6.67 4.58 -11.42
C SER A 415 6.93 6.08 -11.42
N LYS A 416 7.44 6.63 -12.51
CA LYS A 416 7.83 8.04 -12.60
C LYS A 416 6.71 8.88 -13.22
N ILE A 417 6.75 10.18 -12.95
CA ILE A 417 5.94 11.18 -13.65
C ILE A 417 6.80 11.82 -14.73
N LEU A 418 6.38 11.71 -15.99
CA LEU A 418 7.12 12.27 -17.12
C LEU A 418 7.13 13.82 -17.06
N PRO A 419 8.18 14.49 -17.59
CA PRO A 419 8.31 15.94 -17.48
C PRO A 419 7.14 16.73 -18.07
N ASP A 420 6.58 16.25 -19.18
CA ASP A 420 5.40 16.83 -19.84
C ASP A 420 4.11 16.61 -19.03
N ALA A 421 4.01 15.51 -18.29
CA ALA A 421 2.91 15.25 -17.36
C ALA A 421 2.94 16.21 -16.16
N LYS A 422 4.13 16.51 -15.62
CA LYS A 422 4.28 17.46 -14.49
C LYS A 422 3.74 18.86 -14.83
N ALA A 423 4.02 19.35 -16.04
CA ALA A 423 3.53 20.66 -16.48
C ALA A 423 1.99 20.73 -16.55
N GLU A 424 1.33 19.66 -17.00
CA GLU A 424 -0.13 19.60 -17.06
C GLU A 424 -0.76 19.38 -15.67
N MET A 425 -0.05 18.68 -14.77
CA MET A 425 -0.49 18.46 -13.39
C MET A 425 -0.71 19.78 -12.65
N GLU A 426 0.24 20.71 -12.76
CA GLU A 426 0.14 22.05 -12.17
C GLU A 426 -0.98 22.87 -12.84
N LYS A 427 -1.11 22.76 -14.16
CA LYS A 427 -2.10 23.52 -14.94
C LYS A 427 -3.54 23.13 -14.61
N TYR A 428 -3.82 21.83 -14.48
CA TYR A 428 -5.18 21.31 -14.23
C TYR A 428 -5.46 21.01 -12.75
N ASN A 429 -4.49 21.23 -11.87
CA ASN A 429 -4.57 20.95 -10.44
C ASN A 429 -4.99 19.50 -10.13
N VAL A 430 -4.45 18.54 -10.89
CA VAL A 430 -4.70 17.10 -10.67
C VAL A 430 -3.78 16.62 -9.56
N LYS A 431 -4.35 15.93 -8.56
CA LYS A 431 -3.53 15.33 -7.50
C LYS A 431 -2.82 14.08 -8.04
N VAL A 432 -1.52 13.97 -7.77
CA VAL A 432 -0.79 12.71 -7.98
C VAL A 432 -0.21 12.28 -6.65
N ILE A 433 -0.49 11.03 -6.27
CA ILE A 433 0.03 10.41 -5.05
C ILE A 433 0.98 9.30 -5.48
N GLU A 434 2.29 9.56 -5.35
CA GLU A 434 3.34 8.62 -5.71
C GLU A 434 3.97 7.99 -4.46
N GLY A 435 4.31 6.71 -4.55
CA GLY A 435 4.98 6.01 -3.47
C GLY A 435 5.50 4.64 -3.88
N ASN A 436 6.25 4.03 -2.97
CA ASN A 436 6.83 2.69 -3.09
C ASN A 436 6.23 1.70 -2.09
N ILE A 437 5.29 2.15 -1.25
CA ILE A 437 4.56 1.32 -0.26
C ILE A 437 3.06 1.49 -0.53
N ILE A 438 2.37 0.37 -0.80
CA ILE A 438 0.93 0.39 -1.15
C ILE A 438 0.09 0.99 -0.02
N TYR A 439 0.28 0.54 1.22
CA TYR A 439 -0.51 1.02 2.35
C TYR A 439 -0.39 2.52 2.56
N LYS A 440 0.82 3.07 2.41
CA LYS A 440 1.05 4.51 2.51
C LYS A 440 0.32 5.27 1.40
N ILE A 441 0.39 4.81 0.15
CA ILE A 441 -0.37 5.44 -0.97
C ILE A 441 -1.88 5.44 -0.67
N VAL A 442 -2.38 4.34 -0.10
CA VAL A 442 -3.80 4.21 0.24
C VAL A 442 -4.17 5.13 1.42
N GLU A 443 -3.32 5.24 2.44
CA GLU A 443 -3.48 6.17 3.56
C GLU A 443 -3.44 7.63 3.09
N ASP A 444 -2.44 8.00 2.29
CA ASP A 444 -2.29 9.33 1.69
C ASP A 444 -3.50 9.67 0.80
N TYR A 445 -4.07 8.67 0.11
CA TYR A 445 -5.31 8.82 -0.67
C TYR A 445 -6.52 9.06 0.24
N GLU A 446 -6.67 8.31 1.32
CA GLU A 446 -7.77 8.50 2.28
C GLU A 446 -7.71 9.85 2.97
N GLU A 447 -6.51 10.33 3.30
CA GLU A 447 -6.29 11.67 3.83
C GLU A 447 -6.71 12.73 2.81
N TRP A 448 -6.24 12.61 1.57
CA TRP A 448 -6.61 13.52 0.49
C TRP A 448 -8.13 13.53 0.22
N VAL A 449 -8.80 12.37 0.21
CA VAL A 449 -10.26 12.30 0.06
C VAL A 449 -10.96 13.08 1.16
N LYS A 450 -10.54 12.92 2.42
CA LYS A 450 -11.10 13.68 3.55
C LYS A 450 -10.91 15.18 3.39
N GLU A 451 -9.73 15.62 2.95
CA GLU A 451 -9.45 17.04 2.68
C GLU A 451 -10.37 17.61 1.60
N VAL A 452 -10.57 16.87 0.50
CA VAL A 452 -11.45 17.31 -0.59
C VAL A 452 -12.91 17.35 -0.15
N GLU A 453 -13.39 16.33 0.54
CA GLU A 453 -14.75 16.31 1.09
C GLU A 453 -14.99 17.47 2.07
N GLU A 454 -14.01 17.77 2.93
CA GLU A 454 -14.07 18.87 3.87
C GLU A 454 -14.09 20.24 3.18
N SER A 455 -13.31 20.39 2.11
CA SER A 455 -13.33 21.59 1.26
C SER A 455 -14.69 21.77 0.60
N LEU A 456 -15.25 20.70 0.01
CA LEU A 456 -16.56 20.74 -0.65
C LEU A 456 -17.68 21.09 0.34
N LYS A 457 -17.67 20.48 1.53
CA LYS A 457 -18.61 20.79 2.62
C LYS A 457 -18.49 22.24 3.07
N SER A 458 -17.28 22.76 3.19
CA SER A 458 -17.02 24.14 3.58
C SER A 458 -17.53 25.13 2.52
N ASP A 459 -17.31 24.86 1.25
CA ASP A 459 -17.80 25.69 0.14
C ASP A 459 -19.33 25.69 0.05
N GLU A 460 -19.97 24.54 0.25
CA GLU A 460 -21.42 24.43 0.32
C GLU A 460 -21.98 25.19 1.54
N PHE A 461 -21.42 24.98 2.73
CA PHE A 461 -21.83 25.69 3.95
C PHE A 461 -21.65 27.22 3.84
N ASN A 462 -20.61 27.69 3.16
CA ASN A 462 -20.37 29.11 2.94
C ASN A 462 -21.40 29.78 2.02
N LYS A 463 -22.02 29.01 1.12
CA LYS A 463 -23.10 29.48 0.24
C LYS A 463 -24.45 29.56 0.95
N LEU A 464 -24.67 28.78 2.02
CA LEU A 464 -25.91 28.80 2.79
C LEU A 464 -26.14 30.15 3.50
N THR A 465 -27.40 30.54 3.60
CA THR A 465 -27.87 31.72 4.32
C THR A 465 -27.61 31.54 5.81
N LYS A 466 -26.81 32.44 6.39
CA LYS A 466 -26.52 32.38 7.83
C LYS A 466 -27.73 32.89 8.64
N PRO A 467 -28.13 32.18 9.71
CA PRO A 467 -29.20 32.62 10.58
C PRO A 467 -28.76 33.87 11.35
N ALA A 468 -29.65 34.85 11.45
CA ALA A 468 -29.48 35.98 12.34
C ALA A 468 -30.82 36.58 12.77
N ILE A 469 -30.80 37.23 13.92
CA ILE A 469 -31.91 38.03 14.46
C ILE A 469 -31.33 39.41 14.76
N ILE A 470 -31.97 40.44 14.23
CA ILE A 470 -31.54 41.83 14.39
C ILE A 470 -32.63 42.66 15.04
N LYS A 471 -32.23 43.68 15.78
CA LYS A 471 -33.13 44.64 16.42
C LYS A 471 -32.87 46.03 15.85
N ILE A 472 -33.94 46.74 15.49
CA ILE A 472 -33.84 48.14 15.05
C ILE A 472 -33.54 49.04 16.24
N LEU A 473 -32.46 49.82 16.16
CA LEU A 473 -32.04 50.71 17.24
C LEU A 473 -32.96 51.95 17.36
N PRO A 474 -33.25 52.42 18.58
CA PRO A 474 -34.04 53.62 18.79
C PRO A 474 -33.31 54.87 18.31
N ASN A 475 -34.06 55.84 17.79
CA ASN A 475 -33.56 57.08 17.18
C ASN A 475 -32.53 56.88 16.04
N CYS A 476 -32.49 55.71 15.41
CA CYS A 476 -31.53 55.37 14.34
C CYS A 476 -32.21 55.08 13.00
N LEU A 477 -33.31 55.79 12.67
CA LEU A 477 -33.95 55.72 11.36
C LEU A 477 -33.45 56.86 10.47
N PHE A 478 -32.48 56.57 9.59
CA PHE A 478 -31.79 57.60 8.80
C PHE A 478 -32.47 57.91 7.48
N ARG A 479 -33.09 56.91 6.84
CA ARG A 479 -33.80 57.08 5.56
C ARG A 479 -35.02 56.18 5.50
N SER A 480 -36.20 56.75 5.25
CA SER A 480 -37.47 56.04 5.34
C SER A 480 -37.68 54.95 4.28
N SER A 481 -37.20 55.14 3.03
CA SER A 481 -37.32 54.13 1.95
C SER A 481 -36.37 54.40 0.76
N LYS A 482 -36.21 53.38 -0.10
CA LYS A 482 -35.51 53.38 -1.41
C LYS A 482 -34.05 53.89 -1.43
N PRO A 483 -33.06 53.19 -0.87
CA PRO A 483 -33.20 52.11 0.10
C PRO A 483 -33.52 52.68 1.48
N ALA A 484 -34.22 51.91 2.32
CA ALA A 484 -34.39 52.28 3.72
C ALA A 484 -33.05 52.15 4.45
N ILE A 485 -32.69 53.10 5.32
CA ILE A 485 -31.43 53.06 6.06
C ILE A 485 -31.73 53.20 7.55
N CYS A 486 -31.30 52.23 8.33
CA CYS A 486 -31.44 52.22 9.78
C CYS A 486 -30.21 51.63 10.48
N GLY A 487 -30.02 52.02 11.74
CA GLY A 487 -29.10 51.36 12.66
C GLY A 487 -29.75 50.10 13.24
N VAL A 488 -29.02 49.00 13.24
CA VAL A 488 -29.46 47.72 13.81
C VAL A 488 -28.41 47.15 14.74
N GLU A 489 -28.87 46.41 15.74
CA GLU A 489 -28.04 45.53 16.57
C GLU A 489 -28.25 44.09 16.13
N VAL A 490 -27.16 43.35 15.89
CA VAL A 490 -27.26 41.90 15.67
C VAL A 490 -27.42 41.23 17.04
N VAL A 491 -28.62 40.76 17.33
CA VAL A 491 -28.96 40.13 18.63
C VAL A 491 -28.47 38.69 18.68
N TYR A 492 -28.58 37.96 17.57
CA TYR A 492 -28.10 36.59 17.42
C TYR A 492 -27.59 36.35 16.00
N GLY A 493 -26.56 35.52 15.85
CA GLY A 493 -26.08 35.01 14.57
C GLY A 493 -25.22 35.96 13.74
N THR A 494 -25.19 35.74 12.42
CA THR A 494 -24.37 36.51 11.45
C THR A 494 -25.24 37.13 10.37
N LEU A 495 -25.36 38.46 10.37
CA LEU A 495 -26.02 39.24 9.33
C LEU A 495 -25.09 39.36 8.11
N LYS A 496 -25.53 38.92 6.93
CA LYS A 496 -24.78 39.06 5.68
C LYS A 496 -25.49 39.98 4.69
N VAL A 497 -24.71 40.60 3.80
CA VAL A 497 -25.26 41.29 2.62
C VAL A 497 -26.02 40.27 1.76
N LYS A 498 -27.11 40.71 1.13
CA LYS A 498 -28.11 39.92 0.37
C LYS A 498 -29.06 39.06 1.20
N SER A 499 -28.94 39.02 2.53
CA SER A 499 -29.90 38.32 3.39
C SER A 499 -31.28 38.98 3.34
N TYR A 500 -32.34 38.19 3.16
CA TYR A 500 -33.72 38.66 3.23
C TYR A 500 -34.17 38.84 4.68
N LEU A 501 -34.92 39.91 4.94
CA LEU A 501 -35.43 40.26 6.26
C LEU A 501 -36.94 39.97 6.34
N MET A 502 -37.36 39.41 7.46
CA MET A 502 -38.75 39.05 7.77
C MET A 502 -39.12 39.56 9.16
N ARG A 503 -40.36 40.02 9.30
CA ARG A 503 -40.94 40.43 10.59
C ARG A 503 -41.51 39.22 11.34
N GLU A 504 -41.81 39.42 12.62
CA GLU A 504 -42.49 38.41 13.44
C GLU A 504 -43.85 37.96 12.89
N ASP A 505 -44.53 38.79 12.09
CA ASP A 505 -45.79 38.43 11.42
C ASP A 505 -45.59 37.61 10.12
N GLY A 506 -44.36 37.22 9.80
CA GLY A 506 -44.00 36.43 8.61
C GLY A 506 -43.86 37.25 7.33
N LYS A 507 -44.10 38.57 7.36
CA LYS A 507 -43.98 39.40 6.16
C LYS A 507 -42.52 39.73 5.85
N ARG A 508 -42.10 39.40 4.64
CA ARG A 508 -40.80 39.77 4.08
C ARG A 508 -40.79 41.27 3.73
N ILE A 509 -39.78 41.99 4.22
CA ILE A 509 -39.69 43.46 4.05
C ILE A 509 -38.72 43.88 2.94
N GLY A 510 -37.71 43.05 2.64
CA GLY A 510 -36.65 43.36 1.69
C GLY A 510 -35.40 42.53 1.97
N TYR A 511 -34.27 42.94 1.40
CA TYR A 511 -32.96 42.34 1.68
C TYR A 511 -31.92 43.40 2.05
N VAL A 512 -30.87 42.96 2.75
CA VAL A 512 -29.75 43.82 3.14
C VAL A 512 -28.90 44.11 1.90
N LYS A 513 -28.90 45.34 1.43
CA LYS A 513 -28.11 45.78 0.29
C LYS A 513 -26.66 46.10 0.67
N GLU A 514 -26.47 46.78 1.79
CA GLU A 514 -25.17 47.23 2.29
C GLU A 514 -25.15 47.20 3.82
N ILE A 515 -23.99 46.90 4.39
CA ILE A 515 -23.69 46.99 5.82
C ILE A 515 -22.44 47.87 5.93
N LYS A 516 -22.45 48.83 6.85
CA LYS A 516 -21.28 49.68 7.11
C LYS A 516 -20.75 49.51 8.53
N ASN A 517 -19.44 49.62 8.70
CA ASN A 517 -18.81 49.67 10.02
C ASN A 517 -18.86 51.11 10.62
N HIS A 518 -18.32 51.29 11.81
CA HIS A 518 -18.24 52.60 12.48
C HIS A 518 -17.44 53.64 11.68
N GLU A 519 -16.51 53.21 10.82
CA GLU A 519 -15.67 54.03 9.96
C GLU A 519 -16.34 54.35 8.60
N GLN A 520 -17.62 53.98 8.42
CA GLN A 520 -18.39 54.16 7.18
C GLN A 520 -17.92 53.32 5.98
N GLU A 521 -17.08 52.31 6.21
CA GLU A 521 -16.63 51.36 5.20
C GLU A 521 -17.61 50.21 5.02
N ASN A 522 -17.73 49.72 3.79
CA ASN A 522 -18.62 48.60 3.46
C ASN A 522 -18.03 47.27 3.97
N ILE A 523 -18.81 46.56 4.79
CA ILE A 523 -18.46 45.23 5.30
C ILE A 523 -19.42 44.17 4.72
N LYS A 524 -18.92 42.93 4.61
CA LYS A 524 -19.69 41.80 4.04
C LYS A 524 -20.63 41.15 5.05
N GLU A 525 -20.30 41.24 6.34
CA GLU A 525 -21.05 40.61 7.43
C GLU A 525 -20.93 41.41 8.74
N ALA A 526 -21.93 41.27 9.61
CA ALA A 526 -21.92 41.75 10.99
C ALA A 526 -22.34 40.62 11.93
N LYS A 527 -21.66 40.48 13.07
CA LYS A 527 -21.84 39.40 14.05
C LYS A 527 -22.60 39.89 15.28
N VAL A 528 -23.06 38.95 16.11
CA VAL A 528 -23.72 39.22 17.38
C VAL A 528 -23.04 40.33 18.21
N GLY A 529 -23.83 41.23 18.76
CA GLY A 529 -23.41 42.39 19.55
C GLY A 529 -22.97 43.60 18.72
N MET A 530 -22.73 43.46 17.41
CA MET A 530 -22.38 44.61 16.56
C MET A 530 -23.60 45.50 16.31
N GLN A 531 -23.39 46.81 16.43
CA GLN A 531 -24.36 47.84 16.07
C GLN A 531 -23.90 48.52 14.78
N VAL A 532 -24.62 48.27 13.69
CA VAL A 532 -24.21 48.69 12.34
C VAL A 532 -25.35 49.38 11.59
N PRO A 533 -25.08 50.45 10.83
CA PRO A 533 -26.03 50.95 9.85
C PRO A 533 -26.13 49.99 8.66
N ILE A 534 -27.37 49.67 8.30
CA ILE A 534 -27.69 48.83 7.13
C ILE A 534 -28.58 49.57 6.15
N SER A 535 -28.42 49.24 4.87
CA SER A 535 -29.34 49.66 3.80
C SER A 535 -30.22 48.48 3.42
N ILE A 536 -31.54 48.66 3.47
CA ILE A 536 -32.54 47.65 3.11
C ILE A 536 -33.17 48.04 1.77
N GLU A 537 -33.06 47.17 0.79
CA GLU A 537 -33.69 47.31 -0.52
C GLU A 537 -34.96 46.45 -0.57
N GLY A 538 -36.08 47.07 -0.94
CA GLY A 538 -37.40 46.43 -0.95
C GLY A 538 -38.54 47.42 -0.72
N ASN A 539 -39.76 46.90 -0.55
CA ASN A 539 -40.97 47.69 -0.35
C ASN A 539 -41.22 48.05 1.13
N VAL A 540 -40.15 48.34 1.87
CA VAL A 540 -40.21 48.72 3.29
C VAL A 540 -40.22 50.24 3.45
N VAL A 541 -41.03 50.71 4.40
CA VAL A 541 -41.05 52.11 4.84
C VAL A 541 -40.81 52.13 6.35
N LEU A 542 -39.65 52.65 6.79
CA LEU A 542 -39.33 52.80 8.20
C LEU A 542 -40.28 53.80 8.87
N GLY A 543 -40.67 53.52 10.12
CA GLY A 543 -41.69 54.25 10.87
C GLY A 543 -43.13 53.79 10.59
N LYS A 544 -43.40 53.13 9.46
CA LYS A 544 -44.72 52.57 9.11
C LYS A 544 -44.75 51.05 9.16
N HIS A 545 -43.90 50.40 8.36
CA HIS A 545 -43.83 48.93 8.25
C HIS A 545 -42.90 48.33 9.30
N VAL A 546 -41.82 49.02 9.62
CA VAL A 546 -40.83 48.63 10.63
C VAL A 546 -40.57 49.84 11.52
N LYS A 547 -40.68 49.66 12.83
CA LYS A 547 -40.49 50.70 13.85
C LYS A 547 -39.23 50.46 14.67
N GLU A 548 -38.87 51.45 15.47
CA GLU A 548 -37.80 51.32 16.44
C GLU A 548 -38.11 50.21 17.46
N ASN A 549 -37.09 49.47 17.87
CA ASN A 549 -37.17 48.26 18.70
C ASN A 549 -37.84 47.04 18.05
N ASP A 550 -38.30 47.12 16.80
CA ASP A 550 -38.79 45.92 16.09
C ASP A 550 -37.65 44.90 15.93
N ILE A 551 -38.01 43.62 16.08
CA ILE A 551 -37.13 42.49 15.83
C ILE A 551 -37.39 41.97 14.42
N LEU A 552 -36.31 41.73 13.68
CA LEU A 552 -36.33 41.16 12.35
C LEU A 552 -35.49 39.89 12.31
N TYR A 553 -35.99 38.92 11.56
CA TYR A 553 -35.36 37.62 11.35
C TYR A 553 -34.79 37.57 9.94
N ILE A 554 -33.66 36.87 9.76
CA ILE A 554 -33.24 36.46 8.43
C ILE A 554 -34.16 35.37 7.93
N ASP A 555 -34.77 35.58 6.77
CA ASP A 555 -35.68 34.63 6.13
C ASP A 555 -34.88 33.57 5.37
N ILE A 556 -34.65 32.43 6.00
CA ILE A 556 -33.90 31.30 5.46
C ILE A 556 -34.86 30.36 4.70
N PRO A 557 -34.55 29.98 3.45
CA PRO A 557 -35.32 28.98 2.72
C PRO A 557 -35.40 27.64 3.47
N GLU A 558 -36.54 26.96 3.43
CA GLU A 558 -36.77 25.71 4.18
C GLU A 558 -35.75 24.60 3.81
N ASN A 559 -35.35 24.51 2.54
CA ASN A 559 -34.32 23.56 2.09
C ASN A 559 -32.95 23.84 2.73
N GLU A 560 -32.57 25.10 2.89
CA GLU A 560 -31.32 25.47 3.57
C GLU A 560 -31.42 25.23 5.09
N VAL A 561 -32.61 25.45 5.69
CA VAL A 561 -32.86 25.09 7.09
C VAL A 561 -32.64 23.59 7.32
N ARG A 562 -33.17 22.71 6.45
CA ARG A 562 -32.94 21.26 6.55
C ARG A 562 -31.45 20.91 6.45
N MET A 563 -30.71 21.54 5.55
CA MET A 563 -29.26 21.34 5.42
C MET A 563 -28.52 21.79 6.70
N LEU A 564 -28.86 22.97 7.23
CA LEU A 564 -28.26 23.49 8.45
C LEU A 564 -28.53 22.60 9.67
N ILE A 565 -29.71 21.99 9.79
CA ILE A 565 -30.05 21.09 10.91
C ILE A 565 -29.40 19.72 10.77
N HIS A 566 -29.53 19.09 9.60
CA HIS A 566 -29.18 17.69 9.43
C HIS A 566 -27.72 17.46 9.02
N GLN A 567 -27.10 18.44 8.36
CA GLN A 567 -25.76 18.29 7.77
C GLN A 567 -24.70 19.23 8.37
N TYR A 568 -25.09 20.40 8.89
CA TYR A 568 -24.12 21.44 9.33
C TYR A 568 -24.37 22.03 10.72
N ASN A 569 -25.15 21.36 11.57
CA ASN A 569 -25.53 21.88 12.89
C ASN A 569 -24.33 22.01 13.84
N ASP A 570 -23.35 21.12 13.70
CA ASP A 570 -22.06 21.15 14.40
C ASP A 570 -21.15 22.30 13.95
N ARG A 571 -21.36 22.84 12.75
CA ARG A 571 -20.60 23.99 12.21
C ARG A 571 -21.19 25.34 12.58
N LEU A 572 -22.41 25.40 13.10
CA LEU A 572 -23.04 26.65 13.55
C LEU A 572 -22.45 27.07 14.91
N ARG A 573 -22.14 28.37 15.04
CA ARG A 573 -21.81 28.92 16.36
C ARG A 573 -23.05 28.89 17.26
N GLY A 574 -22.86 28.93 18.58
CA GLY A 574 -23.96 28.91 19.54
C GLY A 574 -25.01 30.00 19.29
N ASP A 575 -24.58 31.21 18.92
CA ASP A 575 -25.45 32.34 18.57
C ASP A 575 -26.23 32.12 17.27
N GLU A 576 -25.60 31.49 16.27
CA GLU A 576 -26.24 31.16 14.99
C GLU A 576 -27.27 30.04 15.15
N ARG A 577 -26.95 29.05 15.98
CA ARG A 577 -27.86 27.95 16.31
C ARG A 577 -29.09 28.46 17.06
N GLU A 578 -28.92 29.35 18.03
CA GLU A 578 -30.04 29.97 18.73
C GLU A 578 -30.91 30.82 17.79
N ALA A 579 -30.29 31.59 16.89
CA ALA A 579 -31.02 32.33 15.85
C ALA A 579 -31.85 31.40 14.95
N LEU A 580 -31.27 30.26 14.55
CA LEU A 580 -31.93 29.26 13.71
C LEU A 580 -33.11 28.61 14.44
N GLU A 581 -32.92 28.17 15.69
CA GLU A 581 -33.97 27.54 16.51
C GLU A 581 -35.16 28.49 16.70
N ARG A 582 -34.89 29.76 17.04
CA ARG A 582 -35.94 30.79 17.19
C ARG A 582 -36.66 31.09 15.88
N PHE A 583 -35.95 31.10 14.75
CA PHE A 583 -36.56 31.28 13.43
C PHE A 583 -37.47 30.10 13.06
N ILE A 584 -37.03 28.86 13.33
CA ILE A 584 -37.84 27.65 13.10
C ILE A 584 -39.11 27.68 13.95
N GLU A 585 -38.99 27.99 15.24
CA GLU A 585 -40.16 28.11 16.13
C GLU A 585 -41.17 29.13 15.61
N LEU A 586 -40.68 30.28 15.11
CA LEU A 586 -41.52 31.32 14.52
C LEU A 586 -42.25 30.79 13.27
N LYS A 587 -41.52 30.17 12.33
CA LYS A 587 -42.11 29.62 11.10
C LYS A 587 -43.13 28.52 11.38
N ARG A 588 -42.85 27.60 12.32
CA ARG A 588 -43.79 26.55 12.75
C ARG A 588 -45.10 27.12 13.29
N LYS A 589 -45.02 28.21 14.09
CA LYS A 589 -46.20 28.92 14.61
C LYS A 589 -46.98 29.63 13.50
N LEU A 590 -46.28 30.32 12.60
CA LEU A 590 -46.90 31.09 11.51
C LEU A 590 -47.58 30.20 10.47
N GLU A 591 -46.99 29.06 10.13
CA GLU A 591 -47.49 28.14 9.11
C GLU A 591 -48.40 27.04 9.69
N ASN A 592 -48.58 27.01 11.01
CA ASN A 592 -49.30 25.94 11.72
C ASN A 592 -48.81 24.52 11.32
N ASN A 593 -47.50 24.40 11.12
CA ASN A 593 -46.84 23.17 10.67
C ASN A 593 -45.69 22.83 11.62
N MET A 594 -45.90 21.86 12.52
CA MET A 594 -44.88 21.42 13.48
C MET A 594 -43.66 20.75 12.81
N PHE A 595 -43.81 20.30 11.56
CA PHE A 595 -42.75 19.62 10.80
C PHE A 595 -41.93 20.57 9.91
N TRP A 596 -42.21 21.88 9.94
CA TRP A 596 -41.44 22.84 9.16
C TRP A 596 -39.95 22.80 9.53
N GLY A 597 -39.10 22.67 8.51
CA GLY A 597 -37.65 22.57 8.65
C GLY A 597 -37.14 21.19 9.12
N ILE A 598 -38.01 20.19 9.29
CA ILE A 598 -37.61 18.78 9.54
C ILE A 598 -37.30 18.07 8.23
#